data_AF-A0A9P9GDR1-F1
#
_entry.id   AF-A0A9P9GDR1-F1
#
_cell.length_a   1.000
_cell.length_b   1.000
_cell.length_c   1.000
_cell.angle_alpha   90.00
_cell.angle_beta   90.00
_cell.angle_gamma   90.00
#
_symmetry.space_group_name_H-M   'P 1'
#
loop_
_entity.id
_entity.type
_entity.pdbx_description
1 polymer ?
#
loop_
_entity_poly.entity_id
_entity_poly.type
_entity_poly.pdbx_seq_one_letter_code
_entity_poly.pdbx_strand_id
1 'polypeptide(L)'
;MAKALIDLGWINLEEKLWLKDGMTWAEIQKQATGAASAEENDFVAKVDELCTFSSAEERDKILSGLRWMGLFSDQMPTLHSNLLDTLSAQLEKLCNFSPGERDLVML
;
A
#
# COMPACT_ATOMS: atom_id res chain seq x y z
N MET A 1 -5.24 -6.38 7.49
CA MET A 1 -4.88 -5.32 6.52
C MET A 1 -4.03 -4.21 7.14
N ALA A 2 -4.51 -3.45 8.14
CA ALA A 2 -3.72 -2.37 8.76
C ALA A 2 -2.36 -2.86 9.30
N LYS A 3 -2.35 -4.00 10.01
CA LYS A 3 -1.12 -4.66 10.47
C LYS A 3 -0.14 -4.95 9.33
N ALA A 4 -0.63 -5.46 8.18
CA ALA A 4 0.21 -5.73 7.03
C ALA A 4 0.85 -4.45 6.45
N LEU A 5 0.13 -3.33 6.41
CA LEU A 5 0.71 -2.04 6.00
C LEU A 5 1.80 -1.55 6.96
N ILE A 6 1.63 -1.81 8.27
CA ILE A 6 2.66 -1.51 9.28
C ILE A 6 3.88 -2.41 9.06
N ASP A 7 3.68 -3.72 8.94
CA ASP A 7 4.74 -4.72 8.76
C ASP A 7 5.53 -4.49 7.44
N LEU A 8 4.86 -3.98 6.40
CA LEU A 8 5.47 -3.57 5.13
C LEU A 8 6.17 -2.20 5.18
N GLY A 9 6.08 -1.47 6.30
CA GLY A 9 6.74 -0.17 6.48
C GLY A 9 6.04 1.01 5.80
N TRP A 10 4.78 0.85 5.35
CA TRP A 10 4.00 1.94 4.73
C TRP A 10 3.59 3.02 5.72
N ILE A 11 3.36 2.65 6.98
CA ILE A 11 2.98 3.59 8.05
C ILE A 11 4.25 4.25 8.61
N ASN A 12 4.96 4.98 7.75
CA ASN A 12 6.19 5.68 8.09
C ASN A 12 6.07 7.18 7.76
N LEU A 13 6.25 8.01 8.79
CA LEU A 13 6.19 9.48 8.76
C LEU A 13 7.55 10.12 8.44
N GLU A 14 8.64 9.36 8.43
CA GLU A 14 9.96 9.87 8.08
C GLU A 14 10.02 10.28 6.62
N GLU A 15 10.63 11.43 6.38
CA GLU A 15 10.90 11.86 5.02
C GLU A 15 11.89 10.91 4.35
N LYS A 16 11.49 10.39 3.20
CA LYS A 16 12.33 9.50 2.41
C LYS A 16 12.92 10.27 1.25
N LEU A 17 14.21 10.62 1.34
CA LEU A 17 14.96 11.34 0.29
C LEU A 17 14.95 10.65 -1.09
N TRP A 18 14.69 9.34 -1.10
CA TRP A 18 14.55 8.57 -2.32
C TRP A 18 13.19 8.75 -2.98
N LEU A 19 12.15 9.13 -2.25
CA LEU A 19 10.80 9.32 -2.75
C LEU A 19 10.75 10.59 -3.61
N LYS A 20 10.83 10.43 -4.93
CA LYS A 20 10.97 11.52 -5.90
C LYS A 20 9.95 11.40 -7.03
N ASP A 21 9.54 12.54 -7.57
CA ASP A 21 8.65 12.64 -8.72
C ASP A 21 9.13 11.78 -9.90
N GLY A 22 8.18 11.04 -10.48
CA GLY A 22 8.40 10.13 -11.59
C GLY A 22 8.51 8.65 -11.20
N MET A 23 8.50 8.32 -9.91
CA MET A 23 8.42 6.93 -9.46
C MET A 23 7.01 6.35 -9.62
N THR A 24 6.96 5.07 -9.96
CA THR A 24 5.73 4.27 -9.99
C THR A 24 5.43 3.65 -8.62
N TRP A 25 4.18 3.22 -8.38
CA TRP A 25 3.84 2.47 -7.17
C TRP A 25 4.70 1.21 -7.01
N ALA A 26 4.93 0.48 -8.10
CA ALA A 26 5.78 -0.70 -8.09
C ALA A 26 7.23 -0.37 -7.64
N GLU A 27 7.81 0.74 -8.10
CA GLU A 27 9.15 1.16 -7.65
C GLU A 27 9.18 1.58 -6.17
N ILE A 28 8.16 2.30 -5.72
CA ILE A 28 8.05 2.72 -4.30
C ILE A 28 7.86 1.52 -3.41
N GLN A 29 6.98 0.59 -3.80
CA GLN A 29 6.76 -0.66 -3.09
C GLN A 29 8.06 -1.46 -3.00
N LYS A 30 8.84 -1.52 -4.09
CA LYS A 30 10.15 -2.18 -4.13
C LYS A 30 11.08 -1.58 -3.09
N GLN A 31 11.16 -0.26 -3.04
CA GLN A 31 12.08 0.44 -2.15
C GLN A 31 11.61 0.46 -0.69
N ALA A 32 10.30 0.48 -0.44
CA ALA A 32 9.70 0.43 0.88
C ALA A 32 9.83 -0.97 1.51
N THR A 33 9.57 -2.02 0.74
CA THR A 33 9.59 -3.42 1.23
C THR A 33 10.96 -4.09 1.10
N GLY A 34 11.87 -3.52 0.30
CA GLY A 34 13.15 -4.14 -0.03
C GLY A 34 13.01 -5.35 -0.96
N ALA A 35 11.98 -5.39 -1.81
CA ALA A 35 11.80 -6.45 -2.79
C ALA A 35 12.91 -6.47 -3.85
N ALA A 36 13.23 -7.65 -4.39
CA ALA A 36 14.29 -7.82 -5.38
C ALA A 36 13.97 -7.10 -6.70
N SER A 37 12.70 -7.14 -7.10
CA SER A 37 12.18 -6.57 -8.34
C SER A 37 10.89 -5.79 -8.08
N ALA A 38 10.40 -5.12 -9.13
CA ALA A 38 9.09 -4.49 -9.15
C ALA A 38 7.99 -5.45 -9.65
N GLU A 39 8.26 -6.77 -9.67
CA GLU A 39 7.30 -7.77 -10.10
C GLU A 39 6.39 -8.21 -8.94
N GLU A 40 5.13 -8.50 -9.27
CA GLU A 40 4.14 -8.90 -8.28
C GLU A 40 4.56 -10.16 -7.50
N ASN A 41 5.24 -11.11 -8.13
CA ASN A 41 5.69 -12.34 -7.47
C ASN A 41 6.69 -12.08 -6.34
N ASP A 42 7.67 -11.21 -6.57
CA ASP A 42 8.66 -10.83 -5.56
C ASP A 42 8.00 -10.04 -4.42
N PHE A 43 6.99 -9.22 -4.73
CA PHE A 43 6.20 -8.54 -3.70
C PHE A 43 5.39 -9.49 -2.85
N VAL A 44 4.71 -10.45 -3.46
CA VAL A 44 3.94 -11.47 -2.74
C VAL A 44 4.88 -12.25 -1.81
N ALA A 45 6.07 -12.62 -2.29
CA ALA A 45 7.08 -13.28 -1.45
C ALA A 45 7.52 -12.41 -0.26
N LYS A 46 7.72 -11.10 -0.46
CA LYS A 46 8.05 -10.18 0.64
C LYS A 46 6.90 -9.95 1.61
N VAL A 47 5.67 -9.94 1.12
CA VAL A 47 4.48 -9.87 1.95
C VAL A 47 4.38 -11.13 2.83
N ASP A 48 4.66 -12.32 2.30
CA ASP A 48 4.75 -13.55 3.09
C ASP A 48 5.90 -13.58 4.10
N GLU A 49 7.02 -12.95 3.78
CA GLU A 49 8.18 -12.89 4.66
C GLU A 49 7.97 -11.91 5.83
N LEU A 50 7.36 -10.74 5.56
CA LEU A 50 7.24 -9.65 6.53
C LEU A 50 5.91 -9.68 7.30
N CYS A 51 4.81 -10.06 6.65
CA CYS A 51 3.50 -10.05 7.27
C CYS A 51 3.20 -11.39 7.93
N THR A 52 2.55 -11.33 9.09
CA THR A 52 2.03 -12.53 9.77
C THR A 52 0.54 -12.68 9.49
N PHE A 53 0.15 -13.86 9.00
CA PHE A 53 -1.24 -14.20 8.67
C PHE A 53 -1.77 -15.27 9.63
N SER A 54 -3.02 -15.11 10.07
CA SER A 54 -3.67 -16.12 10.93
C SER A 54 -4.19 -17.30 10.11
N SER A 55 -4.49 -17.08 8.82
CA SER A 55 -4.96 -18.12 7.90
C SER A 55 -4.59 -17.80 6.45
N ALA A 56 -4.63 -18.82 5.58
CA ALA A 56 -4.43 -18.66 4.14
C ALA A 56 -5.49 -17.75 3.49
N GLU A 57 -6.73 -17.76 4.00
CA GLU A 57 -7.80 -16.87 3.55
C GLU A 57 -7.53 -15.41 3.92
N GLU A 58 -6.96 -15.16 5.11
CA GLU A 58 -6.58 -13.80 5.52
C GLU A 58 -5.46 -13.26 4.63
N ARG A 59 -4.47 -14.10 4.34
CA ARG A 59 -3.38 -13.79 3.41
C ARG A 59 -3.93 -13.37 2.04
N ASP A 60 -4.83 -14.15 1.46
CA ASP A 60 -5.39 -13.87 0.13
C ASP A 60 -6.20 -12.57 0.13
N LYS A 61 -6.98 -12.30 1.19
CA LYS A 61 -7.69 -11.03 1.38
C LYS A 61 -6.75 -9.83 1.47
N ILE A 62 -5.63 -9.97 2.18
CA ILE A 62 -4.64 -8.89 2.30
C ILE A 62 -3.96 -8.64 0.96
N LEU A 63 -3.53 -9.68 0.25
CA LEU A 63 -2.94 -9.54 -1.08
C LEU A 63 -3.91 -8.91 -2.08
N SER A 64 -5.17 -9.35 -2.09
CA SER A 64 -6.22 -8.76 -2.91
C SER A 64 -6.45 -7.29 -2.57
N GLY A 65 -6.38 -6.92 -1.29
CA GLY A 65 -6.46 -5.54 -0.84
C GLY A 65 -5.29 -4.67 -1.31
N LEU A 66 -4.06 -5.18 -1.23
CA LEU A 66 -2.86 -4.50 -1.75
C LEU A 66 -2.94 -4.29 -3.27
N ARG A 67 -3.45 -5.29 -4.01
CA ARG A 67 -3.74 -5.19 -5.45
C ARG A 67 -4.81 -4.13 -5.74
N TRP A 68 -5.91 -4.12 -4.98
CA TRP A 68 -6.99 -3.14 -5.13
C TRP A 68 -6.52 -1.71 -4.88
N MET A 69 -5.61 -1.51 -3.91
CA MET A 69 -4.99 -0.21 -3.68
C MET A 69 -4.10 0.27 -4.83
N GLY A 70 -3.71 -0.63 -5.75
CA GLY A 70 -2.85 -0.32 -6.89
C GLY A 70 -1.36 -0.25 -6.54
N LEU A 71 -0.93 -0.79 -5.40
CA LEU A 71 0.46 -0.70 -4.93
C LEU A 71 1.46 -1.46 -5.81
N PHE A 72 0.99 -2.38 -6.64
CA PHE A 72 1.82 -3.12 -7.61
C PHE A 72 1.72 -2.54 -9.03
N SER A 73 1.03 -1.42 -9.20
CA SER A 73 0.78 -0.83 -10.50
C SER A 73 1.94 0.05 -10.97
N ASP A 74 2.11 0.19 -12.28
CA ASP A 74 3.03 1.17 -12.87
C ASP A 74 2.45 2.60 -12.90
N GLN A 75 1.33 2.83 -12.20
CA GLN A 75 0.74 4.16 -12.06
C GLN A 75 1.63 5.07 -11.22
N MET A 76 1.69 6.34 -11.60
CA MET A 76 2.39 7.38 -10.84
C MET A 76 1.50 7.84 -9.67
N PRO A 77 1.95 7.70 -8.40
CA PRO A 77 1.24 8.24 -7.25
C PRO A 77 1.23 9.77 -7.22
N THR A 78 0.39 10.31 -6.35
CA THR A 78 0.58 11.65 -5.83
C THR A 78 1.59 11.57 -4.68
N LEU A 79 2.83 12.00 -4.92
CA LEU A 79 3.90 11.91 -3.93
C LEU A 79 3.83 13.02 -2.89
N HIS A 80 4.17 12.64 -1.67
CA HIS A 80 4.34 13.54 -0.53
C HIS A 80 5.71 13.30 0.12
N SER A 81 6.06 14.07 1.14
CA SER A 81 7.38 13.97 1.79
C SER A 81 7.64 12.60 2.44
N ASN A 82 6.58 11.88 2.84
CA ASN A 82 6.67 10.56 3.48
C ASN A 82 5.74 9.53 2.81
N LEU A 83 5.93 8.25 3.18
CA LEU A 83 5.17 7.14 2.62
C LEU A 83 3.71 7.14 3.08
N LEU A 84 3.45 7.52 4.34
CA LEU A 84 2.11 7.52 4.89
C LEU A 84 1.21 8.53 4.18
N ASP A 85 1.70 9.74 3.91
CA ASP A 85 0.96 10.80 3.22
C ASP A 85 0.72 10.41 1.76
N THR A 86 1.72 9.80 1.12
CA THR A 86 1.59 9.26 -0.25
C THR A 86 0.50 8.18 -0.32
N LEU A 87 0.48 7.25 0.65
CA LEU A 87 -0.58 6.25 0.77
C LEU A 87 -1.94 6.89 1.09
N SER A 88 -1.97 7.91 1.93
CA SER A 88 -3.20 8.60 2.32
C SER A 88 -3.85 9.28 1.12
N ALA A 89 -3.07 9.92 0.25
CA ALA A 89 -3.57 10.50 -1.00
C ALA A 89 -4.16 9.45 -1.95
N GLN A 90 -3.64 8.21 -1.93
CA GLN A 90 -4.21 7.11 -2.70
C GLN A 90 -5.52 6.59 -2.09
N LEU A 91 -5.54 6.42 -0.77
CA LEU A 91 -6.74 5.99 -0.05
C LEU A 91 -7.86 7.02 -0.15
N GLU A 92 -7.55 8.31 -0.15
CA GLU A 92 -8.53 9.37 -0.37
C GLU A 92 -9.21 9.23 -1.74
N LYS A 93 -8.47 8.85 -2.78
CA LYS A 93 -9.04 8.60 -4.10
C LYS A 93 -9.92 7.35 -4.14
N LEU A 94 -9.51 6.30 -3.43
CA LEU A 94 -10.16 4.98 -3.50
C LEU A 94 -11.35 4.83 -2.54
N CYS A 95 -11.28 5.47 -1.38
CA CYS A 95 -12.26 5.35 -0.29
C CYS A 95 -13.18 6.56 -0.19
N ASN A 96 -13.31 7.37 -1.26
CA ASN A 96 -14.21 8.51 -1.26
C ASN A 96 -15.66 8.06 -1.43
N PHE A 97 -16.57 8.72 -0.71
CA PHE A 97 -18.01 8.48 -0.87
C PHE A 97 -18.49 8.98 -2.23
N SER A 98 -19.14 8.09 -2.98
CA SER A 98 -19.78 8.40 -4.25
C SER A 98 -21.16 9.06 -4.03
N PRO A 99 -21.67 9.83 -5.01
CA PRO A 99 -23.00 10.41 -4.92
C PRO A 99 -24.07 9.34 -4.67
N GLY A 100 -24.77 9.44 -3.53
CA GLY A 100 -25.81 8.50 -3.11
C GLY A 100 -25.38 7.50 -2.03
N GLU A 101 -24.09 7.42 -1.72
CA GLU A 101 -23.60 6.69 -0.54
C GLU A 101 -23.87 7.50 0.73
N ARG A 102 -24.07 6.79 1.85
CA ARG A 102 -24.38 7.40 3.15
C ARG A 102 -23.42 6.87 4.20
N ASP A 103 -22.93 7.79 5.01
CA ASP A 103 -22.11 7.45 6.18
C ASP A 103 -22.99 6.85 7.30
N LEU A 104 -22.36 6.11 8.22
CA LEU A 104 -22.98 5.48 9.38
C LEU A 104 -22.20 5.85 10.64
N VAL A 105 -22.86 6.53 11.57
CA VAL A 105 -22.31 6.79 12.92
C VAL A 105 -22.97 5.83 13.91
N MET A 106 -22.16 5.04 14.60
CA MET A 106 -22.57 4.17 15.71
C MET A 106 -21.78 4.57 16.96
N LEU A 107 -22.49 4.93 18.04
CA LEU A 107 -21.94 5.40 19.32
C LEU A 107 -22.13 4.35 20.41
#